data_AF-A0A9D8R6T1-F1
#
_entry.id   AF-A0A9D8R6T1-F1
#
_cell.length_a   1.000
_cell.length_b   1.000
_cell.length_c   1.000
_cell.angle_alpha   90.00
_cell.angle_beta   90.00
_cell.angle_gamma   90.00
#
_symmetry.space_group_name_H-M   'P 1'
#
loop_
_entity.id
_entity.type
_entity.pdbx_description
1 polymer ?
#
loop_
_entity_poly.entity_id
_entity_poly.type
_entity_poly.pdbx_seq_one_letter_code
_entity_poly.pdbx_strand_id
1 'polypeptide(L)'
;MNVDTLIHQYFPSAENVCIEMFDEKNIQQVYRRLVEVLIHQPEVETSLLQGMSYCFYEVMDNVLIHSGKNVGIVITNYSESQHLIQILVADDGIGIRRSLAQNTEYENISEQQALEYCIRDRVSDGKGMGFGLYSTSTLNSDPIWTSILRLW
;
A
#
# COMPACT_ATOMS: atom_id res chain seq x y z
N MET A 1 -3.54 -8.61 -13.96
CA MET A 1 -2.51 -7.60 -13.68
C MET A 1 -1.26 -7.91 -14.50
N ASN A 2 -0.62 -6.92 -15.15
CA ASN A 2 0.66 -7.11 -15.84
C ASN A 2 1.79 -6.62 -14.93
N VAL A 3 2.46 -7.54 -14.24
CA VAL A 3 3.50 -7.23 -13.25
C VAL A 3 4.73 -6.59 -13.90
N ASP A 4 5.11 -7.00 -15.12
CA ASP A 4 6.23 -6.39 -15.85
C ASP A 4 5.99 -4.91 -16.13
N THR A 5 4.75 -4.54 -16.46
CA THR A 5 4.38 -3.12 -16.65
C THR A 5 4.53 -2.33 -15.36
N LEU A 6 4.11 -2.89 -14.21
CA LEU A 6 4.27 -2.25 -12.90
C LEU A 6 5.76 -2.07 -12.55
N ILE A 7 6.59 -3.08 -12.81
CA ILE A 7 8.04 -3.01 -12.57
C ILE A 7 8.66 -1.91 -13.45
N HIS A 8 8.38 -1.91 -14.75
CA HIS A 8 8.91 -0.90 -15.65
C HIS A 8 8.47 0.53 -15.29
N GLN A 9 7.25 0.69 -14.78
CA GLN A 9 6.71 2.01 -14.45
C GLN A 9 7.20 2.54 -13.09
N TYR A 10 7.24 1.69 -12.07
CA TYR A 10 7.49 2.11 -10.68
C TYR A 10 8.88 1.75 -10.16
N PHE A 11 9.58 0.85 -10.83
CA PHE A 11 10.92 0.36 -10.47
C PHE A 11 11.90 0.43 -11.66
N PRO A 12 11.96 1.54 -12.43
CA PRO A 12 12.68 1.60 -13.71
C PRO A 12 14.21 1.38 -13.58
N SER A 13 14.76 1.63 -12.39
CA SER A 13 16.19 1.51 -12.09
C SER A 13 16.48 0.43 -11.04
N ALA A 14 15.49 -0.39 -10.68
CA ALA A 14 15.69 -1.42 -9.67
C ALA A 14 16.54 -2.56 -10.21
N GLU A 15 17.61 -2.90 -9.49
CA GLU A 15 18.48 -4.02 -9.85
C GLU A 15 17.86 -5.36 -9.41
N ASN A 16 17.16 -5.38 -8.27
CA ASN A 16 16.52 -6.57 -7.71
C ASN A 16 15.15 -6.25 -7.13
N VAL A 17 14.09 -6.70 -7.80
CA VAL A 17 12.73 -6.66 -7.27
C VAL A 17 12.34 -8.01 -6.66
N CYS A 18 11.75 -7.98 -5.48
CA CYS A 18 11.05 -9.12 -4.90
C CYS A 18 9.55 -8.97 -5.16
N ILE A 19 8.90 -10.05 -5.60
CA ILE A 19 7.47 -10.06 -5.90
C ILE A 19 6.84 -11.16 -5.04
N GLU A 20 5.92 -10.77 -4.17
CA GLU A 20 5.19 -11.71 -3.29
C GLU A 20 3.69 -11.55 -3.51
N MET A 21 3.00 -12.67 -3.73
CA MET A 21 1.55 -12.68 -3.71
C MET A 21 1.05 -12.91 -2.28
N PHE A 22 -0.04 -12.25 -1.92
CA PHE A 22 -0.67 -12.45 -0.62
C PHE A 22 -2.18 -12.68 -0.72
N ASP A 23 -2.70 -13.47 0.20
CA ASP A 23 -4.11 -13.78 0.45
C ASP A 23 -4.38 -13.81 1.96
N GLU A 24 -5.61 -14.10 2.36
CA GLU A 24 -6.01 -14.18 3.78
C GLU A 24 -5.19 -15.21 4.59
N LYS A 25 -4.60 -16.21 3.94
CA LYS A 25 -3.87 -17.30 4.60
C LYS A 25 -2.42 -16.93 4.88
N ASN A 26 -1.81 -16.13 4.00
CA ASN A 26 -0.38 -15.81 4.07
C ASN A 26 -0.07 -14.32 4.29
N ILE A 27 -1.07 -13.42 4.37
CA ILE A 27 -0.88 -11.98 4.59
C ILE A 27 0.08 -11.68 5.76
N GLN A 28 -0.07 -12.41 6.86
CA GLN A 28 0.79 -12.26 8.05
C GLN A 28 2.26 -12.63 7.79
N GLN A 29 2.50 -13.60 6.91
CA GLN A 29 3.86 -14.01 6.53
C GLN A 29 4.51 -12.98 5.62
N VAL A 30 3.78 -12.50 4.60
CA VAL A 30 4.28 -11.48 3.66
C VAL A 30 4.53 -10.16 4.39
N TYR A 31 3.59 -9.75 5.25
CA TYR A 31 3.74 -8.59 6.13
C TYR A 31 5.01 -8.68 6.99
N ARG A 32 5.25 -9.81 7.68
CA ARG A 32 6.46 -9.97 8.52
C ARG A 32 7.75 -9.84 7.72
N ARG A 33 7.82 -10.41 6.52
CA ARG A 33 9.00 -10.27 5.64
C ARG A 33 9.25 -8.82 5.22
N LEU A 34 8.18 -8.10 4.89
CA LEU A 34 8.26 -6.68 4.55
C LEU A 34 8.78 -5.86 5.73
N VAL A 35 8.30 -6.15 6.95
CA VAL A 35 8.77 -5.49 8.18
C VAL A 35 10.22 -5.86 8.51
N GLU A 36 10.63 -7.10 8.28
CA GLU A 36 12.02 -7.54 8.47
C GLU A 36 12.99 -6.70 7.62
N VAL A 37 12.64 -6.36 6.37
CA VAL A 37 13.47 -5.48 5.51
C VAL A 37 13.68 -4.10 6.15
N LEU A 38 12.67 -3.57 6.83
CA LEU A 38 12.71 -2.26 7.48
C LEU A 38 13.50 -2.27 8.80
N ILE A 39 13.34 -3.32 9.62
CA ILE A 39 14.01 -3.43 10.93
C ILE A 39 15.53 -3.58 10.79
N HIS A 40 16.01 -4.10 9.66
CA HIS A 40 17.44 -4.17 9.38
C HIS A 40 18.07 -2.83 8.96
N GLN A 41 17.31 -1.72 8.99
CA GLN A 41 17.82 -0.37 8.76
C GLN A 41 18.17 0.30 10.11
N PRO A 42 19.45 0.33 10.51
CA PRO A 42 19.86 0.73 11.87
C PRO A 42 19.62 2.20 12.19
N GLU A 43 19.31 3.03 11.19
CA GLU A 43 19.16 4.48 11.32
C GLU A 43 17.69 4.92 11.50
N VAL A 44 16.72 4.00 11.45
CA VAL A 44 15.29 4.33 11.53
C VAL A 44 14.77 4.16 12.96
N GLU A 45 14.09 5.18 13.47
CA GLU A 45 13.48 5.14 14.80
C GLU A 45 12.44 4.01 14.91
N THR A 46 12.48 3.23 16.00
CA THR A 46 11.58 2.10 16.22
C THR A 46 10.09 2.48 16.15
N SER A 47 9.73 3.68 16.62
CA SER A 47 8.34 4.16 16.58
C SER A 47 7.86 4.40 15.14
N LEU A 48 8.74 4.94 14.29
CA LEU A 48 8.49 5.13 12.86
C LEU A 48 8.36 3.78 12.15
N LEU A 49 9.24 2.82 12.46
CA LEU A 49 9.15 1.44 11.95
C LEU A 49 7.81 0.80 12.31
N GLN A 50 7.34 0.96 13.55
CA GLN A 50 6.04 0.45 13.99
C GLN A 50 4.88 1.12 13.24
N GLY A 51 4.91 2.45 13.09
CA GLY A 51 3.90 3.19 12.34
C GLY A 51 3.82 2.79 10.87
N MET A 52 4.98 2.64 10.22
CA MET A 52 5.06 2.16 8.84
C MET A 52 4.54 0.73 8.70
N SER A 53 4.91 -0.16 9.63
CA SER A 53 4.44 -1.55 9.64
C SER A 53 2.91 -1.62 9.71
N TYR A 54 2.30 -0.84 10.60
CA TYR A 54 0.84 -0.73 10.67
C TYR A 54 0.23 -0.27 9.32
N CYS A 55 0.82 0.75 8.70
CA CYS A 55 0.36 1.25 7.40
C CYS A 55 0.42 0.19 6.30
N PHE A 56 1.50 -0.60 6.23
CA PHE A 56 1.62 -1.66 5.23
C PHE A 56 0.57 -2.75 5.42
N TYR A 57 0.34 -3.16 6.67
CA TYR A 57 -0.69 -4.15 6.97
C TYR A 57 -2.07 -3.67 6.52
N GLU A 58 -2.45 -2.43 6.86
CA GLU A 58 -3.74 -1.87 6.48
C GLU A 58 -3.92 -1.76 4.96
N VAL A 59 -2.86 -1.43 4.22
CA VAL A 59 -2.92 -1.35 2.76
C VAL A 59 -3.09 -2.74 2.14
N MET A 60 -2.40 -3.75 2.66
CA MET A 60 -2.59 -5.15 2.24
C MET A 60 -4.00 -5.64 2.59
N ASP A 61 -4.50 -5.34 3.79
CA ASP A 61 -5.84 -5.73 4.23
C ASP A 61 -6.91 -5.06 3.36
N ASN A 62 -6.73 -3.78 3.02
CA ASN A 62 -7.62 -3.06 2.10
C ASN A 62 -7.72 -3.74 0.74
N VAL A 63 -6.61 -4.28 0.21
CA VAL A 63 -6.66 -5.06 -1.03
C VAL A 63 -7.58 -6.27 -0.87
N LEU A 64 -7.45 -7.05 0.20
CA LEU A 64 -8.28 -8.25 0.38
C LEU A 64 -9.75 -7.92 0.64
N ILE A 65 -10.04 -6.84 1.37
CA ILE A 65 -11.41 -6.46 1.74
C ILE A 65 -12.15 -5.77 0.59
N HIS A 66 -11.49 -4.84 -0.11
CA HIS A 66 -12.15 -3.84 -0.96
C HIS A 66 -11.95 -4.06 -2.46
N SER A 67 -10.87 -4.74 -2.88
CA SER A 67 -10.61 -4.95 -4.31
C SER A 67 -11.65 -5.84 -5.00
N GLY A 68 -12.36 -6.68 -4.24
CA GLY A 68 -13.18 -7.77 -4.75
C GLY A 68 -12.36 -8.95 -5.29
N LYS A 69 -11.06 -9.00 -5.00
CA LYS A 69 -10.14 -10.11 -5.29
C LYS A 69 -9.69 -10.77 -3.99
N ASN A 70 -9.37 -12.06 -4.08
CA ASN A 70 -8.88 -12.84 -2.95
C ASN A 70 -7.35 -12.82 -2.82
N VAL A 71 -6.66 -12.13 -3.74
CA VAL A 71 -5.21 -12.13 -3.86
C VAL A 71 -4.74 -10.73 -4.26
N GLY A 72 -3.68 -10.26 -3.60
CA GLY A 72 -2.92 -9.07 -3.97
C GLY A 72 -1.46 -9.38 -4.25
N ILE A 73 -0.71 -8.37 -4.69
CA ILE A 73 0.74 -8.46 -4.93
C ILE A 73 1.45 -7.36 -4.14
N VAL A 74 2.57 -7.72 -3.53
CA VAL A 74 3.58 -6.79 -3.01
C VAL A 74 4.81 -6.90 -3.91
N ILE A 75 5.31 -5.76 -4.40
CA ILE A 75 6.60 -5.64 -5.07
C ILE A 75 7.51 -4.79 -4.19
N THR A 76 8.68 -5.30 -3.83
CA THR A 76 9.66 -4.54 -3.06
C THR A 76 10.98 -4.45 -3.81
N ASN A 77 11.67 -3.32 -3.65
CA ASN A 77 13.04 -3.12 -4.09
C ASN A 77 13.80 -2.44 -2.96
N TYR A 78 15.00 -2.95 -2.67
CA TYR A 78 15.92 -2.34 -1.73
C TYR A 78 17.22 -2.01 -2.45
N SER A 79 17.57 -0.74 -2.43
CA SER A 79 18.83 -0.24 -2.99
C SER A 79 19.68 0.33 -1.87
N GLU A 80 20.67 -0.44 -1.41
CA GLU A 80 21.65 0.01 -0.42
C GLU A 80 22.41 1.23 -0.93
N SER A 81 22.83 1.21 -2.20
CA SER A 81 23.61 2.29 -2.81
C SER A 81 22.85 3.61 -2.92
N GLN A 82 21.51 3.55 -2.98
CA GLN A 82 20.64 4.73 -3.04
C GLN A 82 19.96 5.04 -1.70
N HIS A 83 20.20 4.23 -0.65
CA HIS A 83 19.49 4.28 0.62
C HIS A 83 17.96 4.34 0.44
N LEU A 84 17.44 3.55 -0.51
CA LEU A 84 16.04 3.63 -0.94
C LEU A 84 15.35 2.28 -0.75
N ILE A 85 14.21 2.30 -0.07
CA ILE A 85 13.25 1.19 -0.01
C ILE A 85 12.01 1.61 -0.80
N GLN A 86 11.67 0.83 -1.82
CA GLN A 86 10.46 1.01 -2.60
C GLN A 86 9.52 -0.17 -2.34
N ILE A 87 8.26 0.13 -2.05
CA ILE A 87 7.23 -0.87 -1.78
C ILE A 87 5.99 -0.50 -2.57
N LEU A 88 5.50 -1.42 -3.39
CA LEU A 88 4.23 -1.32 -4.11
C LEU A 88 3.31 -2.44 -3.64
N VAL A 89 2.14 -2.08 -3.13
CA VAL A 89 1.03 -3.01 -2.93
C VAL A 89 0.02 -2.76 -4.05
N ALA A 90 -0.39 -3.81 -4.75
CA ALA A 90 -1.24 -3.70 -5.93
C ALA A 90 -2.29 -4.82 -6.01
N ASP A 91 -3.41 -4.49 -6.63
CA ASP A 91 -4.50 -5.38 -7.03
C ASP A 91 -5.04 -4.98 -8.40
N ASP A 92 -5.77 -5.87 -9.07
CA ASP A 92 -6.47 -5.58 -10.33
C ASP A 92 -8.00 -5.68 -10.16
N GLY A 93 -8.46 -5.18 -9.02
CA GLY A 93 -9.83 -5.22 -8.54
C GLY A 93 -10.74 -4.17 -9.14
N ILE A 94 -11.77 -3.84 -8.37
CA ILE A 94 -12.82 -2.90 -8.78
C ILE A 94 -12.39 -1.44 -8.78
N GLY A 95 -11.27 -1.10 -8.12
CA GLY A 95 -10.76 0.26 -7.94
C GLY A 95 -11.44 1.04 -6.81
N ILE A 96 -10.75 2.06 -6.30
CA ILE A 96 -11.14 2.83 -5.10
C ILE A 96 -12.52 3.47 -5.25
N ARG A 97 -12.77 4.18 -6.35
CA ARG A 97 -14.06 4.87 -6.57
C ARG A 97 -15.23 3.90 -6.57
N ARG A 98 -15.09 2.74 -7.23
CA ARG A 98 -16.16 1.73 -7.24
C ARG A 98 -16.31 1.04 -5.89
N SER A 99 -15.23 0.87 -5.14
CA SER A 99 -15.30 0.36 -3.76
C SER A 99 -16.04 1.35 -2.86
N LEU A 100 -15.67 2.62 -2.86
CA LEU A 100 -16.32 3.66 -2.04
C LEU A 100 -17.80 3.80 -2.40
N ALA A 101 -18.14 3.74 -3.69
CA ALA A 101 -19.53 3.83 -4.16
C ALA A 101 -20.43 2.67 -3.71
N GLN A 102 -19.90 1.64 -3.03
CA GLN A 102 -20.74 0.66 -2.32
C GLN A 102 -21.45 1.28 -1.11
N ASN A 103 -20.92 2.37 -0.57
CA ASN A 103 -21.60 3.23 0.39
C ASN A 103 -22.38 4.32 -0.38
N THR A 104 -23.68 4.45 -0.08
CA THR A 104 -24.58 5.43 -0.73
C THR A 104 -24.12 6.88 -0.55
N GLU A 105 -23.34 7.18 0.49
CA GLU A 105 -22.73 8.51 0.69
C GLU A 105 -21.77 8.89 -0.45
N TYR A 106 -21.12 7.89 -1.06
CA TYR A 106 -20.06 8.07 -2.05
C TYR A 106 -20.45 7.62 -3.45
N GLU A 107 -21.73 7.32 -3.70
CA GLU A 107 -22.20 6.76 -4.98
C GLU A 107 -21.89 7.67 -6.18
N ASN A 108 -21.92 9.00 -5.97
CA ASN A 108 -21.83 10.00 -7.03
C ASN A 108 -20.50 10.78 -7.06
N ILE A 109 -19.42 10.20 -6.53
CA ILE A 109 -18.10 10.85 -6.50
C ILE A 109 -17.28 10.52 -7.76
N SER A 110 -16.48 11.49 -8.21
CA SER A 110 -15.51 11.30 -9.28
C SER A 110 -14.29 10.49 -8.82
N GLU A 111 -13.46 10.00 -9.76
CA GLU A 111 -12.19 9.33 -9.44
C GLU A 111 -11.26 10.22 -8.61
N GLN A 112 -11.16 11.51 -8.95
CA GLN A 112 -10.34 12.45 -8.19
C GLN A 112 -10.86 12.61 -6.75
N GLN A 113 -12.17 12.77 -6.59
CA GLN A 113 -12.78 12.86 -5.26
C GLN A 113 -12.59 11.57 -4.47
N ALA A 114 -12.66 10.40 -5.11
CA ALA A 114 -12.40 9.13 -4.46
C ALA A 114 -10.98 9.04 -3.89
N LEU A 115 -9.97 9.50 -4.64
CA LEU A 115 -8.60 9.60 -4.14
C LEU A 115 -8.45 10.60 -2.99
N GLU A 116 -9.10 11.76 -3.09
CA GLU A 116 -9.07 12.77 -2.03
C GLU A 116 -9.79 12.30 -0.77
N TYR A 117 -10.82 11.47 -0.90
CA TYR A 117 -11.60 10.96 0.21
C TYR A 117 -10.93 9.77 0.89
N CYS A 118 -10.35 8.83 0.13
CA CYS A 118 -9.73 7.64 0.73
C CYS A 118 -8.52 7.96 1.62
N ILE A 119 -7.92 9.15 1.47
CA ILE A 119 -6.84 9.63 2.32
C ILE A 119 -7.30 10.52 3.49
N ARG A 120 -8.61 10.70 3.72
CA ARG A 120 -9.15 11.46 4.86
C ARG A 120 -9.44 10.55 6.05
N ASP A 121 -9.36 11.12 7.25
CA ASP A 121 -9.68 10.40 8.48
C ASP A 121 -11.09 9.79 8.43
N ARG A 122 -11.20 8.49 8.72
CA ARG A 122 -12.46 7.72 8.85
C ARG A 122 -13.31 7.58 7.59
N VAL A 123 -12.72 7.74 6.40
CA VAL A 123 -13.42 7.40 5.16
C VAL A 123 -13.26 5.91 4.85
N SER A 124 -14.38 5.19 4.79
CA SER A 124 -14.46 3.77 4.44
C SER A 124 -15.81 3.45 3.80
N ASP A 125 -15.92 2.33 3.09
CA ASP A 125 -17.18 1.77 2.60
C ASP A 125 -18.03 1.09 3.71
N GLY A 126 -17.55 1.12 4.97
CA GLY A 126 -18.18 0.50 6.13
C GLY A 126 -17.62 -0.88 6.49
N LYS A 127 -16.68 -1.41 5.70
CA LYS A 127 -15.87 -2.58 6.04
C LYS A 127 -14.46 -2.10 6.44
N GLY A 128 -14.00 -2.45 7.64
CA GLY A 128 -12.73 -1.95 8.18
C GLY A 128 -12.83 -0.59 8.88
N MET A 129 -11.69 -0.04 9.31
CA MET A 129 -11.68 1.14 10.20
C MET A 129 -11.48 2.49 9.48
N GLY A 130 -11.07 2.50 8.21
CA GLY A 130 -10.86 3.73 7.44
C GLY A 130 -9.64 4.56 7.86
N PHE A 131 -8.62 3.94 8.46
CA PHE A 131 -7.40 4.62 8.90
C PHE A 131 -6.17 4.33 8.04
N GLY A 132 -6.10 3.17 7.37
CA GLY A 132 -4.92 2.74 6.62
C GLY A 132 -4.32 3.79 5.69
N LEU A 133 -5.10 4.26 4.72
CA LEU A 133 -4.63 5.22 3.72
C LEU A 133 -4.42 6.64 4.29
N TYR A 134 -5.23 7.06 5.26
CA TYR A 134 -5.03 8.32 5.99
C TYR A 134 -3.69 8.32 6.73
N SER A 135 -3.45 7.34 7.61
CA SER A 135 -2.20 7.20 8.36
C SER A 135 -0.98 7.10 7.44
N THR A 136 -1.12 6.34 6.35
CA THR A 136 -0.08 6.21 5.32
C THR A 136 0.23 7.56 4.66
N SER A 137 -0.79 8.37 4.34
CA SER A 137 -0.58 9.70 3.74
C SER A 137 0.06 10.70 4.70
N THR A 138 -0.20 10.59 6.01
CA THR A 138 0.36 11.49 7.03
C THR A 138 1.83 11.22 7.36
N LEU A 139 2.32 9.99 7.14
CA LEU A 139 3.74 9.66 7.33
C LEU A 139 4.64 10.21 6.20
N ASN A 140 4.06 10.62 5.06
CA ASN A 140 4.79 11.08 3.86
C ASN A 140 5.24 12.54 3.90
N SER A 141 5.06 13.27 5.00
CA SER A 141 5.51 14.66 5.12
C SER A 141 7.04 14.82 5.28
N ASP A 142 7.79 13.73 5.38
CA ASP A 142 9.25 13.74 5.48
C ASP A 142 9.93 13.44 4.11
N PRO A 143 10.67 14.39 3.50
CA PRO A 143 11.20 14.28 2.13
C PRO A 143 12.27 13.19 1.91
N ILE A 144 12.69 12.48 2.95
CA ILE A 144 13.73 11.43 2.87
C ILE A 144 13.18 10.11 2.29
N TRP A 145 11.86 9.87 2.34
CA TRP A 145 11.27 8.60 1.93
C TRP A 145 10.28 8.78 0.77
N THR A 146 10.78 8.65 -0.45
CA THR A 146 9.94 8.74 -1.65
C THR A 146 9.56 7.36 -2.16
N SER A 147 8.29 6.97 -2.00
CA SER A 147 7.43 6.17 -2.92
C SER A 147 6.37 5.40 -2.12
N ILE A 148 5.34 6.09 -1.63
CA ILE A 148 4.19 5.46 -0.98
C ILE A 148 2.92 5.75 -1.80
N LEU A 149 2.32 4.66 -2.26
CA LEU A 149 0.99 4.52 -2.86
C LEU A 149 0.64 5.41 -4.06
N ARG A 150 0.84 4.82 -5.25
CA ARG A 150 -0.11 5.00 -6.36
C ARG A 150 -0.66 3.63 -6.73
N LEU A 151 -1.90 3.37 -6.31
CA LEU A 151 -2.71 2.25 -6.80
C LEU A 151 -3.37 2.66 -8.11
N TRP A 152 -2.92 2.07 -9.22
CA TRP A 152 -3.68 1.76 -10.43
C TRP A 152 -3.00 0.60 -11.15
#